data_AF-A0A7V4UGJ8-F1
#
_entry.id   AF-A0A7V4UGJ8-F1
#
_cell.length_a   1.000
_cell.length_b   1.000
_cell.length_c   1.000
_cell.angle_alpha   90.00
_cell.angle_beta   90.00
_cell.angle_gamma   90.00
#
_symmetry.space_group_name_H-M   'P 1'
#
loop_
_entity.id
_entity.type
_entity.pdbx_description
1 polymer ?
#
loop_
_entity_poly.entity_id
_entity_poly.type
_entity_poly.pdbx_seq_one_letter_code
_entity_poly.pdbx_strand_id
1 'polypeptide(L)'
;WPLALGHEVRGGRPMIVRPQADNAATWPAGQIYSSATELARFVIALLHGGQLAGEQVLSPSLVATLAAPAVPRPGATGHYGYGLSVSYEQGRRIVQHGGSRQGYGSTIRLAPVERVGVIVLTNRTGSSLPKSATRATEILLNIAWSESAEADSRPLTRQEMSELAGRYSNGRQTIELSVTGNTLLARRTGRHTTPLAGSVACAGEGRIAVLRSSADAAGDEGEARLTLTVVRGPDGKPAYLCAGSRALKRQEK
;
A
#
# COMPACT_ATOMS: atom_id res chain seq x y z
N TRP A 1 -26.91 16.28 -4.31
CA TRP A 1 -25.48 16.63 -4.45
C TRP A 1 -24.85 15.73 -5.50
N PRO A 2 -24.35 16.22 -6.63
CA PRO A 2 -23.69 15.33 -7.58
C PRO A 2 -22.32 14.90 -7.03
N LEU A 3 -22.11 13.59 -6.96
CA LEU A 3 -20.79 13.02 -6.68
C LEU A 3 -19.80 13.48 -7.76
N ALA A 4 -18.54 13.68 -7.37
CA ALA A 4 -17.48 13.97 -8.32
C ALA A 4 -17.43 12.88 -9.40
N LEU A 5 -17.26 13.28 -10.67
CA LEU A 5 -17.04 12.33 -11.76
C LEU A 5 -15.60 11.80 -11.66
N GLY A 6 -15.45 10.49 -11.71
CA GLY A 6 -14.15 9.84 -11.68
C GLY A 6 -13.47 9.89 -13.04
N HIS A 7 -12.15 10.10 -13.05
CA HIS A 7 -11.36 10.22 -14.27
C HIS A 7 -10.26 9.16 -14.37
N GLU A 8 -9.93 8.78 -15.59
CA GLU A 8 -8.70 8.10 -15.96
C GLU A 8 -7.90 8.97 -16.93
N VAL A 9 -6.58 8.78 -17.01
CA VAL A 9 -5.76 9.52 -17.97
C VAL A 9 -5.55 8.64 -19.19
N ARG A 10 -6.01 9.09 -20.36
CA ARG A 10 -5.79 8.45 -21.65
C ARG A 10 -5.17 9.46 -22.61
N GLY A 11 -4.01 9.12 -23.19
CA GLY A 11 -3.28 10.04 -24.08
C GLY A 11 -2.94 11.38 -23.41
N GLY A 12 -2.62 11.38 -22.11
CA GLY A 12 -2.31 12.58 -21.35
C GLY A 12 -3.52 13.45 -20.95
N ARG A 13 -4.74 13.08 -21.34
CA ARG A 13 -5.96 13.84 -21.04
C ARG A 13 -6.84 13.12 -20.01
N PRO A 14 -7.47 13.85 -19.08
CA PRO A 14 -8.46 13.28 -18.18
C PRO A 14 -9.73 12.91 -18.96
N MET A 15 -10.15 11.67 -18.86
CA MET A 15 -11.37 11.13 -19.45
C MET A 15 -12.30 10.64 -18.35
N ILE A 16 -13.58 10.98 -18.44
CA ILE A 16 -14.60 10.53 -17.49
C ILE A 16 -14.77 9.00 -17.61
N VAL A 17 -14.84 8.32 -16.47
CA VAL A 17 -15.11 6.88 -16.39
C VAL A 17 -16.62 6.64 -16.30
N ARG A 18 -17.21 6.12 -17.38
CA ARG A 18 -18.62 5.70 -17.46
C ARG A 18 -18.79 4.41 -18.30
N PRO A 19 -19.76 3.52 -17.96
CA PRO A 19 -20.51 3.54 -16.71
C PRO A 19 -19.57 3.33 -15.52
N GLN A 20 -19.96 3.85 -14.36
CA GLN A 20 -19.19 3.61 -13.16
C GLN A 20 -19.28 2.12 -12.83
N ALA A 21 -18.16 1.50 -12.51
CA ALA A 21 -18.19 0.11 -12.07
C ALA A 21 -19.14 0.01 -10.87
N ASP A 22 -20.10 -0.90 -10.93
CA ASP A 22 -21.01 -1.20 -9.84
C ASP A 22 -21.13 -2.72 -9.73
N ASN A 23 -20.83 -3.22 -8.54
CA ASN A 23 -20.87 -4.65 -8.25
C ASN A 23 -21.13 -4.81 -6.76
N ALA A 24 -22.34 -5.28 -6.44
CA ALA A 24 -22.82 -5.50 -5.07
C ALA A 24 -21.85 -6.34 -4.23
N ALA A 25 -21.15 -7.31 -4.85
CA ALA A 25 -20.18 -8.14 -4.15
C ALA A 25 -18.95 -7.37 -3.62
N THR A 26 -18.71 -6.14 -4.11
CA THR A 26 -17.59 -5.30 -3.69
C THR A 26 -18.03 -4.09 -2.86
N TRP A 27 -19.32 -3.94 -2.57
CA TRP A 27 -19.85 -2.78 -1.85
C TRP A 27 -19.20 -2.55 -0.48
N PRO A 28 -19.12 -3.55 0.41
CA PRO A 28 -18.52 -3.37 1.74
C PRO A 28 -17.02 -3.06 1.70
N ALA A 29 -16.32 -3.40 0.61
CA ALA A 29 -14.88 -3.26 0.51
C ALA A 29 -14.42 -1.85 0.13
N GLY A 30 -15.29 -1.00 -0.43
CA GLY A 30 -14.87 0.34 -0.85
C GLY A 30 -15.82 1.15 -1.72
N GLN A 31 -17.15 0.96 -1.58
CA GLN A 31 -18.16 1.67 -2.39
C GLN A 31 -18.88 2.80 -1.64
N ILE A 32 -18.38 3.21 -0.48
CA ILE A 32 -18.87 4.41 0.21
C ILE A 32 -18.40 5.64 -0.56
N TYR A 33 -19.33 6.52 -0.90
CA TYR A 33 -19.04 7.86 -1.42
C TYR A 33 -19.26 8.89 -0.32
N SER A 34 -18.32 9.80 -0.19
CA SER A 34 -18.35 10.84 0.83
C SER A 34 -17.56 12.05 0.36
N SER A 35 -17.86 13.22 0.92
CA SER A 35 -17.03 14.42 0.81
C SER A 35 -15.97 14.46 1.91
N ALA A 36 -14.96 15.31 1.76
CA ALA A 36 -13.97 15.53 2.82
C ALA A 36 -14.64 16.04 4.11
N THR A 37 -15.67 16.88 3.99
CA THR A 37 -16.44 17.42 5.12
C THR A 37 -17.21 16.35 5.88
N GLU A 38 -17.88 15.43 5.17
CA GLU A 38 -18.60 14.32 5.80
C GLU A 38 -17.63 13.33 6.44
N LEU A 39 -16.54 12.97 5.73
CA LEU A 39 -15.53 12.06 6.26
C LEU A 39 -14.76 12.67 7.45
N ALA A 40 -14.63 14.00 7.51
CA ALA A 40 -14.04 14.70 8.65
C ALA A 40 -14.83 14.45 9.94
N ARG A 41 -16.16 14.32 9.88
CA ARG A 41 -16.98 13.98 11.05
C ARG A 41 -16.59 12.61 11.62
N PHE A 42 -16.39 11.62 10.76
CA PHE A 42 -15.92 10.28 11.16
C PHE A 42 -14.50 10.33 11.73
N VAL A 43 -13.60 11.06 11.07
CA VAL A 43 -12.22 11.24 11.55
C VAL A 43 -12.16 11.93 12.90
N ILE A 44 -12.95 12.99 13.12
CA ILE A 44 -13.06 13.68 14.41
C ILE A 44 -13.53 12.71 15.49
N ALA A 45 -14.56 11.90 15.22
CA ALA A 45 -15.02 10.88 16.15
C ALA A 45 -13.90 9.89 16.50
N LEU A 46 -13.12 9.39 15.53
CA LEU A 46 -12.00 8.51 15.81
C LEU A 46 -10.90 9.17 16.65
N LEU A 47 -10.60 10.45 16.43
CA LEU A 47 -9.59 11.20 17.19
C LEU A 47 -10.04 11.54 18.61
N HIS A 48 -11.36 11.67 18.84
CA HIS A 48 -11.95 12.07 20.11
C HIS A 48 -12.65 10.92 20.84
N GLY A 49 -12.14 9.69 20.69
CA GLY A 49 -12.64 8.53 21.46
C GLY A 49 -14.13 8.22 21.21
N GLY A 50 -14.63 8.57 20.03
CA GLY A 50 -15.99 8.34 19.57
C GLY A 50 -16.94 9.52 19.73
N GLN A 51 -16.44 10.68 20.18
CA GLN A 51 -17.26 11.89 20.34
C GLN A 51 -17.31 12.75 19.09
N LEU A 52 -18.50 13.25 18.76
CA LEU A 52 -18.72 14.21 17.69
C LEU A 52 -19.73 15.26 18.16
N ALA A 53 -19.37 16.53 18.06
CA ALA A 53 -20.23 17.66 18.48
C ALA A 53 -20.77 17.55 19.92
N GLY A 54 -19.97 16.99 20.84
CA GLY A 54 -20.34 16.83 22.25
C GLY A 54 -21.13 15.55 22.57
N GLU A 55 -21.49 14.76 21.56
CA GLU A 55 -22.23 13.50 21.74
C GLU A 55 -21.34 12.28 21.50
N GLN A 56 -21.60 11.20 22.24
CA GLN A 56 -20.90 9.92 22.08
C GLN A 56 -21.56 9.11 20.95
N VAL A 57 -21.05 9.25 19.72
CA VAL A 57 -21.61 8.61 18.52
C VAL A 57 -21.01 7.23 18.20
N LEU A 58 -19.82 6.93 18.72
CA LEU A 58 -19.18 5.61 18.68
C LEU A 58 -18.72 5.24 20.09
N SER A 59 -18.74 3.97 20.49
CA SER A 59 -18.21 3.63 21.82
C SER A 59 -16.68 3.85 21.87
N PRO A 60 -16.13 4.30 23.01
CA PRO A 60 -14.67 4.41 23.16
C PRO A 60 -13.93 3.09 22.93
N SER A 61 -14.53 1.97 23.33
CA SER A 61 -13.98 0.62 23.12
C SER A 61 -13.90 0.24 21.64
N LEU A 62 -14.89 0.63 20.83
CA LEU A 62 -14.86 0.43 19.38
C LEU A 62 -13.71 1.22 18.75
N VAL A 63 -13.58 2.50 19.10
CA VAL A 63 -12.51 3.35 18.56
C VAL A 63 -11.12 2.80 18.91
N ALA A 64 -10.93 2.38 20.17
CA ALA A 64 -9.69 1.74 20.61
C ALA A 64 -9.39 0.46 19.82
N THR A 65 -10.41 -0.37 19.58
CA THR A 65 -10.28 -1.62 18.83
C THR A 65 -9.90 -1.38 17.37
N LEU A 66 -10.55 -0.42 16.69
CA LEU A 66 -10.26 -0.11 15.28
C LEU A 66 -8.82 0.38 15.09
N ALA A 67 -8.33 1.24 16.01
CA ALA A 67 -7.02 1.87 15.92
C ALA A 67 -5.87 1.06 16.56
N ALA A 68 -6.16 -0.10 17.16
CA ALA A 68 -5.14 -0.95 17.78
C ALA A 68 -4.30 -1.71 16.73
N PRO A 69 -2.98 -1.84 16.93
CA PRO A 69 -2.20 -2.78 16.15
C PRO A 69 -2.67 -4.22 16.44
N ALA A 70 -3.02 -4.99 15.40
CA ALA A 70 -3.42 -6.39 15.57
C ALA A 70 -2.39 -7.36 15.00
N VAL A 71 -2.13 -7.30 13.69
CA VAL A 71 -1.19 -8.22 13.01
C VAL A 71 0.01 -7.47 12.42
N PRO A 72 1.25 -7.91 12.65
CA PRO A 72 2.42 -7.32 11.99
C PRO A 72 2.31 -7.40 10.47
N ARG A 73 2.71 -6.33 9.77
CA ARG A 73 2.75 -6.32 8.30
C ARG A 73 4.15 -6.72 7.82
N PRO A 74 4.28 -7.78 7.01
CA PRO A 74 5.58 -8.16 6.45
C PRO A 74 6.25 -6.99 5.71
N GLY A 75 7.51 -6.72 6.03
CA GLY A 75 8.32 -5.70 5.36
C GLY A 75 8.02 -4.25 5.73
N ALA A 76 7.18 -4.04 6.73
CA ALA A 76 6.91 -2.71 7.29
C ALA A 76 7.10 -2.75 8.81
N THR A 77 7.51 -1.63 9.39
CA THR A 77 7.66 -1.43 10.84
C THR A 77 6.30 -1.23 11.56
N GLY A 78 5.21 -1.76 10.99
CA GLY A 78 3.85 -1.48 11.43
C GLY A 78 2.93 -2.68 11.36
N HIS A 79 1.70 -2.48 11.83
CA HIS A 79 0.66 -3.48 11.97
C HIS A 79 -0.53 -3.14 11.09
N TYR A 80 -1.42 -4.11 10.91
CA TYR A 80 -2.77 -3.90 10.42
C TYR A 80 -3.73 -4.20 11.57
N GLY A 81 -4.67 -3.29 11.82
CA GLY A 81 -5.78 -3.45 12.75
C GLY A 81 -7.07 -3.78 12.01
N TYR A 82 -8.20 -3.39 12.57
CA TYR A 82 -9.51 -3.58 11.93
C TYR A 82 -9.78 -2.48 10.90
N GLY A 83 -9.28 -2.69 9.68
CA GLY A 83 -9.49 -1.77 8.56
C GLY A 83 -8.58 -0.54 8.57
N LEU A 84 -7.56 -0.50 9.43
CA LEU A 84 -6.59 0.58 9.53
C LEU A 84 -5.17 0.01 9.58
N SER A 85 -4.25 0.63 8.84
CA SER A 85 -2.80 0.40 9.03
C SER A 85 -2.31 1.25 10.19
N VAL A 86 -1.50 0.64 11.06
CA VAL A 86 -0.90 1.29 12.23
C VAL A 86 0.61 1.26 12.07
N SER A 87 1.27 2.42 12.12
CA SER A 87 2.73 2.55 12.07
C SER A 87 3.22 3.45 13.19
N TYR A 88 4.51 3.36 13.48
CA TYR A 88 5.20 4.28 14.37
C TYR A 88 6.26 5.04 13.57
N GLU A 89 6.08 6.34 13.42
CA GLU A 89 6.95 7.19 12.61
C GLU A 89 7.62 8.21 13.54
N GLN A 90 8.93 8.03 13.77
CA GLN A 90 9.69 8.77 14.79
C GLN A 90 8.99 8.76 16.17
N GLY A 91 8.59 7.57 16.61
CA GLY A 91 7.91 7.35 17.90
C GLY A 91 6.42 7.73 17.92
N ARG A 92 5.88 8.35 16.87
CA ARG A 92 4.47 8.77 16.82
C ARG A 92 3.61 7.70 16.20
N ARG A 93 2.50 7.39 16.85
CA ARG A 93 1.54 6.42 16.32
C ARG A 93 0.74 7.07 15.20
N ILE A 94 0.88 6.53 14.00
CA ILE A 94 0.12 6.90 12.82
C ILE A 94 -0.88 5.80 12.50
N VAL A 95 -2.13 6.20 12.25
CA VAL A 95 -3.21 5.31 11.85
C VAL A 95 -3.75 5.80 10.52
N GLN A 96 -3.84 4.93 9.52
CA GLN A 96 -4.18 5.35 8.16
C GLN A 96 -4.89 4.28 7.35
N HIS A 97 -5.62 4.70 6.33
CA HIS A 97 -6.15 3.81 5.31
C HIS A 97 -6.19 4.53 3.96
N GLY A 98 -5.78 3.81 2.92
CA GLY A 98 -5.84 4.29 1.54
C GLY A 98 -6.97 3.62 0.78
N GLY A 99 -7.51 4.30 -0.22
CA GLY A 99 -8.47 3.79 -1.16
C GLY A 99 -8.01 4.06 -2.58
N SER A 100 -8.24 3.10 -3.47
CA SER A 100 -8.02 3.28 -4.90
C SER A 100 -9.08 2.52 -5.65
N ARG A 101 -9.71 3.21 -6.59
CA ARG A 101 -10.71 2.65 -7.49
C ARG A 101 -10.55 3.27 -8.86
N GLN A 102 -11.07 2.62 -9.89
CA GLN A 102 -11.17 3.26 -11.19
C GLN A 102 -11.95 4.57 -11.05
N GLY A 103 -11.31 5.67 -11.45
CA GLY A 103 -11.83 7.02 -11.35
C GLY A 103 -11.50 7.78 -10.06
N TYR A 104 -11.00 7.13 -9.00
CA TYR A 104 -10.94 7.74 -7.67
C TYR A 104 -9.75 7.26 -6.84
N GLY A 105 -9.32 8.10 -5.90
CA GLY A 105 -8.42 7.69 -4.84
C GLY A 105 -8.67 8.46 -3.55
N SER A 106 -8.33 7.85 -2.43
CA SER A 106 -8.51 8.44 -1.10
C SER A 106 -7.38 8.06 -0.16
N THR A 107 -7.12 8.92 0.82
CA THR A 107 -6.23 8.64 1.94
C THR A 107 -6.81 9.32 3.18
N ILE A 108 -6.93 8.57 4.27
CA ILE A 108 -7.05 9.12 5.62
C ILE A 108 -5.78 8.81 6.39
N ARG A 109 -5.25 9.80 7.12
CA ARG A 109 -4.05 9.67 7.93
C ARG A 109 -4.24 10.42 9.23
N LEU A 110 -4.07 9.72 10.34
CA LEU A 110 -4.38 10.18 11.69
C LEU A 110 -3.14 10.07 12.57
N ALA A 111 -2.91 11.09 13.39
CA ALA A 111 -2.00 11.07 14.52
C ALA A 111 -2.87 11.21 15.79
N PRO A 112 -3.35 10.09 16.37
CA PRO A 112 -4.41 10.14 17.38
C PRO A 112 -3.99 10.80 18.70
N VAL A 113 -2.69 10.72 19.05
CA VAL A 113 -2.19 11.33 20.29
C VAL A 113 -2.24 12.85 20.19
N GLU A 114 -1.86 13.39 19.03
CA GLU A 114 -1.81 14.81 18.71
C GLU A 114 -3.16 15.35 18.21
N ARG A 115 -4.17 14.49 18.08
CA ARG A 115 -5.52 14.82 17.57
C ARG A 115 -5.48 15.48 16.19
N VAL A 116 -4.56 15.04 15.34
CA VAL A 116 -4.42 15.51 13.96
C VAL A 116 -4.99 14.47 13.00
N GLY A 117 -5.78 14.92 12.02
CA GLY A 117 -6.30 14.11 10.94
C GLY A 117 -6.17 14.81 9.59
N VAL A 118 -5.68 14.08 8.60
CA VAL A 118 -5.56 14.54 7.21
C VAL A 118 -6.39 13.63 6.32
N ILE A 119 -7.22 14.25 5.48
CA ILE A 119 -8.05 13.58 4.49
C ILE A 119 -7.68 14.10 3.11
N VAL A 120 -7.39 13.21 2.17
CA VAL A 120 -7.17 13.54 0.77
C VAL A 120 -8.12 12.70 -0.08
N LEU A 121 -8.92 13.36 -0.91
CA LEU A 121 -9.82 12.72 -1.87
C LEU A 121 -9.46 13.22 -3.27
N THR A 122 -9.36 12.31 -4.23
CA THR A 122 -9.12 12.65 -5.63
C THR A 122 -10.08 11.90 -6.54
N ASN A 123 -10.39 12.51 -7.67
CA ASN A 123 -11.22 11.93 -8.73
C ASN A 123 -10.37 11.50 -9.94
N ARG A 124 -9.19 10.93 -9.67
CA ARG A 124 -8.29 10.38 -10.69
C ARG A 124 -7.82 8.98 -10.31
N THR A 125 -7.95 8.04 -11.26
CA THR A 125 -7.45 6.66 -11.13
C THR A 125 -5.98 6.65 -10.74
N GLY A 126 -5.65 5.86 -9.71
CA GLY A 126 -4.27 5.68 -9.25
C GLY A 126 -3.72 6.84 -8.40
N SER A 127 -4.54 7.84 -8.06
CA SER A 127 -4.11 9.01 -7.30
C SER A 127 -4.64 8.97 -5.86
N SER A 128 -3.87 8.43 -4.92
CA SER A 128 -4.19 8.52 -3.47
C SER A 128 -3.40 9.60 -2.73
N LEU A 129 -2.41 10.22 -3.40
CA LEU A 129 -1.55 11.30 -2.89
C LEU A 129 -1.00 11.08 -1.45
N PRO A 130 -0.46 9.89 -1.13
CA PRO A 130 0.02 9.60 0.23
C PRO A 130 1.15 10.54 0.66
N LYS A 131 2.06 10.91 -0.25
CA LYS A 131 3.13 11.88 0.03
C LYS A 131 2.58 13.26 0.44
N SER A 132 1.50 13.71 -0.21
CA SER A 132 0.84 14.96 0.17
C SER A 132 0.17 14.85 1.53
N ALA A 133 -0.48 13.72 1.83
CA ALA A 133 -1.07 13.47 3.15
C ALA A 133 0.01 13.44 4.25
N THR A 134 1.14 12.78 4.00
CA THR A 134 2.32 12.78 4.87
C THR A 134 2.81 14.20 5.10
N ARG A 135 3.06 14.97 4.03
CA ARG A 135 3.57 16.34 4.13
C ARG A 135 2.61 17.28 4.86
N ALA A 136 1.32 17.17 4.64
CA ALA A 136 0.32 17.94 5.38
C ALA A 136 0.34 17.57 6.88
N THR A 137 0.52 16.29 7.21
CA THR A 137 0.63 15.83 8.60
C THR A 137 1.89 16.40 9.25
N GLU A 138 3.03 16.38 8.55
CA GLU A 138 4.29 16.99 9.02
C GLU A 138 4.14 18.48 9.35
N ILE A 139 3.50 19.25 8.46
CA ILE A 139 3.25 20.68 8.66
C ILE A 139 2.38 20.90 9.91
N LEU A 140 1.31 20.12 10.08
CA LEU A 140 0.41 20.24 11.23
C LEU A 140 1.06 19.83 12.55
N LEU A 141 2.00 18.88 12.52
CA LEU A 141 2.75 18.42 13.68
C LEU A 141 4.03 19.24 13.93
N ASN A 142 4.39 20.16 13.03
CA ASN A 142 5.66 20.89 13.02
C ASN A 142 6.88 19.97 13.13
N ILE A 143 6.92 18.94 12.29
CA ILE A 143 8.01 17.96 12.22
C ILE A 143 8.48 17.77 10.77
N ALA A 144 9.61 17.10 10.60
CA ALA A 144 10.04 16.55 9.32
C ALA A 144 10.39 15.08 9.54
N TRP A 145 9.61 14.17 8.94
CA TRP A 145 9.98 12.77 8.98
C TRP A 145 11.18 12.57 8.06
N SER A 146 12.23 11.93 8.57
CA SER A 146 13.33 11.48 7.72
C SER A 146 12.78 10.44 6.77
N GLU A 147 13.05 10.58 5.48
CA GLU A 147 12.91 9.45 4.58
C GLU A 147 13.73 8.29 5.16
N SER A 148 13.12 7.10 5.21
CA SER A 148 13.87 5.90 5.56
C SER A 148 15.01 5.78 4.56
N ALA A 149 16.25 5.68 5.04
CA ALA A 149 17.38 5.40 4.17
C ALA A 149 17.02 4.21 3.28
N GLU A 150 17.19 4.37 1.96
CA GLU A 150 17.05 3.24 1.06
C GLU A 150 18.01 2.16 1.55
N ALA A 151 17.48 0.98 1.83
CA ALA A 151 18.32 -0.12 2.28
C ALA A 151 19.35 -0.42 1.18
N ASP A 152 20.62 -0.55 1.56
CA ASP A 152 21.70 -0.84 0.62
C ASP A 152 21.32 -2.02 -0.28
N SER A 153 21.24 -1.74 -1.58
CA SER A 153 20.96 -2.76 -2.57
C SER A 153 22.25 -3.50 -2.91
N ARG A 154 22.15 -4.83 -3.04
CA ARG A 154 23.27 -5.65 -3.51
C ARG A 154 22.81 -6.75 -4.45
N PRO A 155 23.70 -7.26 -5.31
CA PRO A 155 23.44 -8.48 -6.05
C PRO A 155 23.10 -9.65 -5.13
N LEU A 156 22.23 -10.54 -5.60
CA LEU A 156 21.92 -11.82 -4.95
C LEU A 156 23.04 -12.84 -5.23
N THR A 157 23.36 -13.66 -4.24
CA THR A 157 24.23 -14.83 -4.41
C THR A 157 23.52 -15.95 -5.18
N ARG A 158 24.27 -16.89 -5.78
CA ARG A 158 23.65 -18.04 -6.47
C ARG A 158 22.74 -18.88 -5.59
N GLN A 159 23.11 -19.04 -4.32
CA GLN A 159 22.27 -19.76 -3.36
C GLN A 159 20.96 -19.02 -3.12
N GLU A 160 21.00 -17.71 -2.85
CA GLU A 160 19.78 -16.90 -2.67
C GLU A 160 18.88 -16.94 -3.92
N MET A 161 19.47 -16.83 -5.11
CA MET A 161 18.73 -16.93 -6.37
C MET A 161 18.04 -18.29 -6.51
N SER A 162 18.74 -19.38 -6.20
CA SER A 162 18.21 -20.74 -6.26
C SER A 162 17.08 -20.96 -5.25
N GLU A 163 17.24 -20.48 -4.01
CA GLU A 163 16.22 -20.58 -2.96
C GLU A 163 14.93 -19.84 -3.30
N LEU A 164 15.07 -18.63 -3.85
CA LEU A 164 13.97 -17.75 -4.21
C LEU A 164 13.26 -18.17 -5.49
N ALA A 165 13.95 -18.84 -6.41
CA ALA A 165 13.39 -19.26 -7.68
C ALA A 165 12.12 -20.10 -7.50
N GLY A 166 11.10 -19.78 -8.30
CA GLY A 166 9.81 -20.44 -8.25
C GLY A 166 8.66 -19.53 -8.62
N ARG A 167 7.47 -20.11 -8.58
CA ARG A 167 6.23 -19.42 -8.90
C ARG A 167 5.48 -19.09 -7.62
N TYR A 168 5.04 -17.85 -7.49
CA TYR A 168 4.28 -17.35 -6.35
C TYR A 168 2.95 -16.79 -6.85
N SER A 169 1.83 -17.19 -6.26
CA SER A 169 0.51 -16.77 -6.73
C SER A 169 -0.44 -16.38 -5.61
N ASN A 170 -1.36 -15.48 -5.94
CA ASN A 170 -2.55 -15.17 -5.14
C ASN A 170 -3.70 -14.93 -6.12
N GLY A 171 -4.64 -15.88 -6.17
CA GLY A 171 -5.71 -15.88 -7.17
C GLY A 171 -5.14 -15.81 -8.59
N ARG A 172 -5.51 -14.76 -9.33
CA ARG A 172 -5.08 -14.56 -10.73
C ARG A 172 -3.76 -13.79 -10.88
N GLN A 173 -3.14 -13.35 -9.79
CA GLN A 173 -1.84 -12.68 -9.82
C GLN A 173 -0.74 -13.72 -9.62
N THR A 174 0.30 -13.67 -10.46
CA THR A 174 1.49 -14.50 -10.35
C THR A 174 2.75 -13.64 -10.43
N ILE A 175 3.74 -13.95 -9.58
CA ILE A 175 5.13 -13.53 -9.74
C ILE A 175 5.95 -14.80 -9.92
N GLU A 176 6.69 -14.87 -11.01
CA GLU A 176 7.65 -15.93 -11.29
C GLU A 176 9.06 -15.39 -11.14
N LEU A 177 9.88 -16.07 -10.36
CA LEU A 177 11.29 -15.79 -10.19
C LEU A 177 12.09 -16.92 -10.86
N SER A 178 12.89 -16.59 -11.87
CA SER A 178 13.69 -17.56 -12.63
C SER A 178 15.16 -17.14 -12.69
N VAL A 179 16.06 -18.13 -12.58
CA VAL A 179 17.50 -17.90 -12.70
C VAL A 179 17.88 -17.91 -14.18
N THR A 180 18.62 -16.91 -14.64
CA THR A 180 19.19 -16.84 -15.98
C THR A 180 20.63 -16.36 -15.88
N GLY A 181 21.59 -17.24 -16.18
CA GLY A 181 23.00 -16.97 -15.95
C GLY A 181 23.28 -16.70 -14.46
N ASN A 182 23.77 -15.50 -14.14
CA ASN A 182 24.07 -15.06 -12.77
C ASN A 182 23.08 -14.01 -12.25
N THR A 183 21.86 -14.00 -12.80
CA THR A 183 20.82 -13.02 -12.47
C THR A 183 19.52 -13.75 -12.16
N LEU A 184 18.78 -13.24 -11.18
CA LEU A 184 17.39 -13.64 -10.93
C LEU A 184 16.48 -12.66 -11.65
N LEU A 185 15.57 -13.16 -12.47
CA LEU A 185 14.58 -12.37 -13.20
C LEU A 185 13.23 -12.55 -12.53
N ALA A 186 12.53 -11.44 -12.32
CA ALA A 186 11.13 -11.45 -11.90
C ALA A 186 10.23 -11.18 -13.09
N ARG A 187 9.13 -11.93 -13.19
CA ARG A 187 8.05 -11.67 -14.14
C ARG A 187 6.71 -11.67 -13.42
N ARG A 188 5.98 -10.56 -13.48
CA ARG A 188 4.62 -10.43 -12.91
C ARG A 188 3.58 -10.45 -14.00
N THR A 189 2.58 -11.32 -13.83
CA THR A 189 1.42 -11.44 -14.71
C THR A 189 0.13 -11.55 -13.90
N GLY A 190 -1.01 -11.24 -14.53
CA GLY A 190 -2.32 -11.34 -13.91
C GLY A 190 -3.27 -10.22 -14.28
N ARG A 191 -4.56 -10.42 -13.98
CA ARG A 191 -5.61 -9.42 -14.24
C ARG A 191 -5.45 -8.23 -13.30
N HIS A 192 -5.64 -7.01 -13.81
CA HIS A 192 -5.54 -5.75 -13.04
C HIS A 192 -4.17 -5.52 -12.37
N THR A 193 -3.12 -6.16 -12.86
CA THR A 193 -1.73 -5.85 -12.47
C THR A 193 -0.99 -5.25 -13.66
N THR A 194 -0.13 -4.26 -13.40
CA THR A 194 0.84 -3.81 -14.41
C THR A 194 1.86 -4.94 -14.62
N PRO A 195 2.01 -5.46 -15.86
CA PRO A 195 3.09 -6.37 -16.18
C PRO A 195 4.43 -5.78 -15.76
N LEU A 196 5.31 -6.63 -15.26
CA LEU A 196 6.61 -6.22 -14.75
C LEU A 196 7.61 -7.32 -15.11
N ALA A 197 8.74 -6.92 -15.68
CA ALA A 197 9.90 -7.76 -15.86
C ALA A 197 11.14 -6.96 -15.43
N GLY A 198 12.11 -7.62 -14.79
CA GLY A 198 13.34 -6.98 -14.36
C GLY A 198 14.26 -7.91 -13.59
N SER A 199 15.51 -7.49 -13.42
CA SER A 199 16.46 -8.17 -12.54
C SER A 199 16.07 -7.96 -11.09
N VAL A 200 16.45 -8.90 -10.23
CA VAL A 200 16.16 -8.87 -8.80
C VAL A 200 17.45 -8.67 -8.02
N ALA A 201 17.42 -7.73 -7.08
CA ALA A 201 18.49 -7.48 -6.12
C ALA A 201 17.98 -7.65 -4.69
N CYS A 202 18.90 -7.87 -3.76
CA CYS A 202 18.62 -7.74 -2.34
C CYS A 202 18.35 -6.26 -2.00
N ALA A 203 17.39 -6.00 -1.11
CA ALA A 203 16.98 -4.65 -0.72
C ALA A 203 16.84 -4.54 0.80
N GLY A 204 17.86 -5.01 1.52
CA GLY A 204 17.85 -5.17 2.96
C GLY A 204 17.31 -6.52 3.44
N GLU A 205 17.28 -6.68 4.77
CA GLU A 205 16.94 -7.94 5.41
C GLU A 205 15.53 -8.43 5.02
N GLY A 206 15.45 -9.66 4.50
CA GLY A 206 14.18 -10.29 4.10
C GLY A 206 13.47 -9.61 2.93
N ARG A 207 14.12 -8.68 2.22
CA ARG A 207 13.51 -7.91 1.12
C ARG A 207 14.31 -8.05 -0.16
N ILE A 208 13.58 -8.07 -1.27
CA ILE A 208 14.14 -8.04 -2.62
C ILE A 208 13.48 -6.93 -3.42
N ALA A 209 14.22 -6.33 -4.35
CA ALA A 209 13.72 -5.32 -5.26
C ALA A 209 13.78 -5.85 -6.70
N VAL A 210 12.70 -5.65 -7.46
CA VAL A 210 12.72 -5.79 -8.91
C VAL A 210 13.13 -4.46 -9.50
N LEU A 211 14.27 -4.43 -10.17
CA LEU A 211 14.89 -3.22 -10.70
C LEU A 211 14.32 -2.87 -12.09
N ARG A 212 14.32 -1.58 -12.41
CA ARG A 212 13.95 -1.09 -13.75
C ARG A 212 15.02 -1.48 -14.76
N SER A 213 14.58 -1.89 -15.96
CA SER A 213 15.47 -2.11 -17.10
C SER A 213 15.58 -0.84 -17.95
N SER A 214 16.70 -0.64 -18.65
CA SER A 214 16.90 0.44 -19.62
C SER A 214 15.85 0.50 -20.73
N ALA A 215 15.10 -0.57 -20.99
CA ALA A 215 14.04 -0.62 -22.00
C ALA A 215 12.69 -0.03 -21.53
N ASP A 216 12.56 0.38 -20.26
CA ASP A 216 11.33 0.94 -19.71
C ASP A 216 11.23 2.47 -19.96
N ALA A 217 10.18 2.93 -20.64
CA ALA A 217 10.04 4.31 -21.13
C ALA A 217 9.84 5.42 -20.05
N ALA A 218 9.97 5.14 -18.75
CA ALA A 218 9.83 6.15 -17.71
C ALA A 218 10.58 5.79 -16.41
N GLY A 219 11.63 6.56 -16.10
CA GLY A 219 12.43 6.58 -14.87
C GLY A 219 13.84 5.98 -15.02
N ASP A 220 14.68 6.13 -14.00
CA ASP A 220 16.10 5.80 -14.08
C ASP A 220 16.35 4.28 -14.03
N GLU A 221 17.35 3.82 -14.79
CA GLU A 221 17.79 2.42 -14.81
C GLU A 221 18.34 2.02 -13.44
N GLY A 222 17.99 0.83 -12.95
CA GLY A 222 18.41 0.36 -11.63
C GLY A 222 17.52 0.81 -10.46
N GLU A 223 16.57 1.73 -10.65
CA GLU A 223 15.60 2.09 -9.61
C GLU A 223 14.64 0.92 -9.30
N ALA A 224 14.30 0.71 -8.03
CA ALA A 224 13.36 -0.33 -7.63
C ALA A 224 11.93 -0.03 -8.14
N ARG A 225 11.43 -0.82 -9.09
CA ARG A 225 10.03 -0.74 -9.56
C ARG A 225 9.05 -1.38 -8.60
N LEU A 226 9.52 -2.38 -7.85
CA LEU A 226 8.71 -3.14 -6.91
C LEU A 226 9.61 -3.74 -5.83
N THR A 227 9.38 -3.37 -4.58
CA THR A 227 9.97 -4.07 -3.44
C THR A 227 9.02 -5.17 -2.96
N LEU A 228 9.58 -6.36 -2.76
CA LEU A 228 8.90 -7.53 -2.23
C LEU A 228 9.52 -7.91 -0.88
N THR A 229 8.70 -8.39 0.03
CA THR A 229 9.17 -9.01 1.27
C THR A 229 9.06 -10.53 1.15
N VAL A 230 10.15 -11.22 1.44
CA VAL A 230 10.21 -12.68 1.45
C VAL A 230 9.80 -13.15 2.84
N VAL A 231 8.66 -13.83 2.92
CA VAL A 231 8.22 -14.48 4.16
C VAL A 231 8.60 -15.95 4.07
N ARG A 232 9.46 -16.39 5.00
CA ARG A 232 9.93 -17.77 5.09
C ARG A 232 9.01 -18.59 5.99
N GLY A 233 8.85 -19.88 5.68
CA GLY A 233 8.09 -20.82 6.49
C GLY A 233 8.89 -21.34 7.68
N PRO A 234 8.30 -22.22 8.52
CA PRO A 234 8.99 -22.86 9.65
C PRO A 234 10.23 -23.66 9.25
N ASP A 235 10.29 -24.12 8.00
CA ASP A 235 11.42 -24.84 7.40
C ASP A 235 12.54 -23.92 6.89
N GLY A 236 12.42 -22.61 7.10
CA GLY A 236 13.36 -21.60 6.62
C GLY A 236 13.29 -21.33 5.12
N LYS A 237 12.42 -22.01 4.35
CA LYS A 237 12.30 -21.79 2.91
C LYS A 237 11.34 -20.65 2.59
N PRO A 238 11.53 -19.92 1.48
CA PRO A 238 10.56 -18.93 1.03
C PRO A 238 9.18 -19.56 0.84
N ALA A 239 8.19 -19.07 1.56
CA ALA A 239 6.81 -19.54 1.52
C ALA A 239 5.87 -18.53 0.87
N TYR A 240 6.14 -17.22 1.04
CA TYR A 240 5.39 -16.15 0.40
C TYR A 240 6.28 -15.02 -0.10
N LEU A 241 5.82 -14.34 -1.15
CA LEU A 241 6.27 -13.01 -1.52
C LEU A 241 5.17 -12.00 -1.21
N CYS A 242 5.45 -11.01 -0.38
CA CYS A 242 4.53 -9.93 -0.05
C CYS A 242 4.83 -8.69 -0.88
N ALA A 243 3.84 -8.24 -1.64
CA ALA A 243 3.86 -7.00 -2.43
C ALA A 243 2.85 -6.00 -1.82
N GLY A 244 3.32 -5.17 -0.89
CA GLY A 244 2.43 -4.35 -0.06
C GLY A 244 1.52 -5.24 0.80
N SER A 245 0.20 -5.05 0.72
CA SER A 245 -0.79 -5.84 1.48
C SER A 245 -1.17 -7.19 0.86
N ARG A 246 -0.53 -7.59 -0.26
CA ARG A 246 -0.81 -8.86 -0.93
C ARG A 246 0.29 -9.88 -0.65
N ALA A 247 -0.06 -11.04 -0.13
CA ALA A 247 0.84 -12.18 -0.01
C ALA A 247 0.61 -13.18 -1.16
N LEU A 248 1.66 -13.53 -1.89
CA LEU A 248 1.64 -14.52 -2.96
C LEU A 248 2.29 -15.80 -2.44
N LYS A 249 1.52 -16.89 -2.34
CA LYS A 249 1.99 -18.19 -1.84
C LYS A 249 2.89 -18.85 -2.87
N ARG A 250 4.03 -19.40 -2.44
CA ARG A 250 4.86 -20.26 -3.29
C ARG A 250 4.07 -21.47 -3.71
N GLN A 251 4.13 -21.79 -5.00
CA GLN A 251 3.50 -22.96 -5.57
C GLN A 251 4.50 -24.12 -5.52
N GLU A 252 4.02 -25.27 -5.08
CA GLU A 252 4.75 -26.53 -5.22
C GLU A 252 4.92 -26.84 -6.71
N LYS A 253 6.04 -27.47 -7.05
CA LYS A 253 6.32 -27.90 -8.43
C LYS A 253 5.43 -29.07 -8.82
#